data_AF-A0A1W6CMM0-F1
#
_entry.id   AF-A0A1W6CMM0-F1
#
_cell.length_a   1.000
_cell.length_b   1.000
_cell.length_c   1.000
_cell.angle_alpha   90.00
_cell.angle_beta   90.00
_cell.angle_gamma   90.00
#
_symmetry.space_group_name_H-M   'P 1'
#
loop_
_entity.id
_entity.type
_entity.pdbx_description
1 polymer ?
#
loop_
_entity_poly.entity_id
_entity_poly.type
_entity_poly.pdbx_seq_one_letter_code
_entity_poly.pdbx_strand_id
1 'polypeptide(L)'
;MWLGYRRSYLGTMEERPSPIAPPIPFPLLAVRMAERLPGIPWTIVLRRDFADLGSYARVGRGIQRLVHDGLLIRLGQGIYTKTCIGPVTKRIIPPDDLVSLTREAMERLGIGVGMNYWEKKYFARETDQVPLGFVVATMRPVRRKLSWGGHTITFVLDGE
;
A
#
# COMPACT_ATOMS: atom_id res chain seq x y z
N MET A 1 12.68 41.23 8.61
CA MET A 1 13.11 41.26 10.02
C MET A 1 14.05 40.09 10.25
N TRP A 2 15.30 40.40 10.56
CA TRP A 2 16.45 39.51 10.82
C TRP A 2 16.17 38.57 12.02
N LEU A 3 16.80 37.42 12.27
CA LEU A 3 18.23 37.07 12.43
C LEU A 3 18.40 35.58 12.02
N GLY A 4 19.50 35.06 11.48
CA GLY A 4 20.90 35.29 11.79
C GLY A 4 21.50 33.97 12.31
N TYR A 5 22.21 33.23 11.45
CA TYR A 5 23.15 32.20 11.88
C TYR A 5 24.37 32.22 10.93
N ARG A 6 25.32 33.11 11.23
CA ARG A 6 26.72 32.94 10.87
C ARG A 6 27.37 32.12 11.98
N ARG A 7 27.95 30.97 11.64
CA ARG A 7 29.01 30.36 12.45
C ARG A 7 30.10 29.85 11.52
N SER A 8 31.31 30.25 11.88
CA SER A 8 32.55 30.22 11.13
C SER A 8 33.12 28.81 11.01
N TYR A 9 33.61 28.44 9.83
CA TYR A 9 34.48 27.27 9.64
C TYR A 9 35.86 27.76 9.19
N LEU A 10 36.69 28.12 10.16
CA LEU A 10 38.14 28.19 10.00
C LEU A 10 38.73 27.18 10.99
N GLY A 11 39.11 26.03 10.46
CA GLY A 11 39.74 24.92 11.16
C GLY A 11 40.50 24.06 10.14
N THR A 12 41.77 23.85 10.42
CA THR A 12 42.85 23.18 9.67
C THR A 12 42.49 21.84 9.00
N MET A 13 43.09 21.62 7.82
CA MET A 13 43.05 20.36 7.06
C MET A 13 43.71 19.21 7.85
N GLU A 14 42.95 18.21 8.29
CA GLU A 14 43.36 16.79 8.28
C GLU A 14 42.15 15.90 8.59
N GLU A 15 41.48 15.44 7.53
CA GLU A 15 40.49 14.36 7.42
C GLU A 15 39.54 14.77 6.30
N ARG A 16 39.60 14.08 5.15
CA ARG A 16 38.52 14.15 4.16
C ARG A 16 37.52 13.07 4.54
N PRO A 17 36.42 13.36 5.26
CA PRO A 17 35.30 12.46 5.20
C PRO A 17 34.86 12.40 3.74
N SER A 18 34.79 11.19 3.19
CA SER A 18 34.16 10.90 1.90
C SER A 18 32.89 11.75 1.78
N PRO A 19 32.59 12.37 0.63
CA PRO A 19 31.41 13.22 0.52
C PRO A 19 30.21 12.35 0.87
N ILE A 20 29.71 12.52 2.09
CA ILE A 20 28.43 11.98 2.52
C ILE A 20 27.50 12.57 1.47
N ALA A 21 27.02 11.72 0.56
CA ALA A 21 26.07 12.10 -0.45
C ALA A 21 25.01 12.96 0.24
N PRO A 22 24.62 14.12 -0.33
CA PRO A 22 23.67 15.02 0.34
C PRO A 22 22.48 14.20 0.82
N PRO A 23 21.91 14.50 2.02
CA PRO A 23 20.74 13.78 2.52
C PRO A 23 19.72 13.75 1.40
N ILE A 24 19.44 12.54 0.93
CA ILE A 24 18.78 12.35 -0.35
C ILE A 24 17.40 13.03 -0.26
N PRO A 25 17.05 13.99 -1.13
CA PRO A 25 15.97 14.93 -0.83
C PRO A 25 14.59 14.26 -1.01
N PHE A 26 13.93 13.75 0.03
CA PHE A 26 12.58 13.16 -0.15
C PHE A 26 11.47 13.48 0.87
N PRO A 27 11.40 14.67 1.51
CA PRO A 27 10.10 15.18 1.93
C PRO A 27 9.22 15.50 0.70
N LEU A 28 9.78 16.15 -0.32
CA LEU A 28 9.00 16.67 -1.45
C LEU A 28 8.26 15.59 -2.25
N LEU A 29 8.89 14.45 -2.52
CA LEU A 29 8.22 13.38 -3.28
C LEU A 29 7.10 12.72 -2.47
N ALA A 30 7.33 12.46 -1.18
CA ALA A 30 6.29 11.92 -0.30
C ALA A 30 5.12 12.90 -0.14
N VAL A 31 5.39 14.20 -0.03
CA VAL A 31 4.38 15.27 -0.01
C VAL A 31 3.54 15.25 -1.29
N ARG A 32 4.18 15.25 -2.46
CA ARG A 32 3.45 15.18 -3.75
C ARG A 32 2.63 13.90 -3.90
N MET A 33 3.12 12.78 -3.37
CA MET A 33 2.34 11.53 -3.34
C MET A 33 1.13 11.65 -2.40
N ALA A 34 1.30 12.24 -1.22
CA ALA A 34 0.21 12.48 -0.27
C ALA A 34 -0.86 13.41 -0.86
N GLU A 35 -0.45 14.48 -1.54
CA GLU A 35 -1.37 15.38 -2.27
C GLU A 35 -2.13 14.67 -3.40
N ARG A 36 -1.54 13.65 -4.01
CA ARG A 36 -2.18 12.84 -5.07
C ARG A 36 -3.15 11.80 -4.53
N LEU A 37 -2.96 11.30 -3.30
CA LEU A 37 -3.77 10.21 -2.73
C LEU A 37 -5.30 10.45 -2.81
N PRO A 38 -5.83 11.65 -2.47
CA PRO A 38 -7.27 11.91 -2.57
C PRO A 38 -7.83 11.80 -3.99
N GLY A 39 -7.01 12.10 -5.01
CA GLY A 39 -7.40 12.03 -6.42
C GLY A 39 -7.38 10.63 -7.02
N ILE A 40 -6.84 9.63 -6.32
CA ILE A 40 -6.91 8.23 -6.75
C ILE A 40 -8.32 7.73 -6.39
N PRO A 41 -9.18 7.28 -7.34
CA PRO A 41 -10.55 6.88 -7.01
C PRO A 41 -10.64 5.57 -6.25
N TRP A 42 -9.58 4.76 -6.31
CA TRP A 42 -9.47 3.45 -5.70
C TRP A 42 -9.07 3.52 -4.23
N THR A 43 -9.52 2.54 -3.44
CA THR A 43 -9.06 2.33 -2.06
C THR A 43 -7.67 1.72 -2.06
N ILE A 44 -7.44 0.78 -2.98
CA ILE A 44 -6.14 0.20 -3.23
C ILE A 44 -5.27 1.23 -3.94
N VAL A 45 -4.03 1.35 -3.49
CA VAL A 45 -2.98 2.16 -4.09
C VAL A 45 -1.84 1.23 -4.51
N LEU A 46 -1.45 1.33 -5.77
CA LEU A 46 -0.38 0.54 -6.35
C LEU A 46 0.83 1.42 -6.57
N ARG A 47 2.02 0.83 -6.57
CA ARG A 47 3.26 1.58 -6.85
C ARG A 47 3.22 2.36 -8.16
N ARG A 48 2.57 1.78 -9.18
CA ARG A 48 2.46 2.38 -10.51
C ARG A 48 1.61 3.66 -10.54
N ASP A 49 0.81 3.92 -9.51
CA ASP A 49 0.00 5.15 -9.40
C ASP A 49 0.87 6.40 -9.20
N PHE A 50 2.16 6.20 -8.89
CA PHE A 50 3.18 7.24 -8.71
C PHE A 50 4.38 7.10 -9.66
N ALA A 51 4.29 6.23 -10.68
CA ALA A 51 5.42 5.95 -11.56
C ALA A 51 5.91 7.19 -12.34
N ASP A 52 5.01 8.16 -12.57
CA ASP A 52 5.27 9.45 -13.19
C ASP A 52 6.04 10.43 -12.29
N LEU A 53 6.03 10.23 -10.97
CA LEU A 53 6.64 11.15 -10.01
C LEU A 53 8.15 10.90 -9.80
N GLY A 54 8.68 9.78 -10.29
CA GLY A 54 10.12 9.55 -10.31
C GLY A 54 10.54 8.09 -10.48
N SER A 55 11.86 7.87 -10.40
CA SER A 55 12.46 6.53 -10.53
C SER A 55 11.88 5.54 -9.51
N TYR A 56 11.97 4.24 -9.83
CA TYR A 56 11.52 3.16 -8.97
C TYR A 56 11.98 3.33 -7.51
N ALA A 57 13.28 3.50 -7.25
CA ALA A 57 13.82 3.64 -5.89
C ALA A 57 13.24 4.85 -5.14
N ARG A 58 13.09 6.00 -5.81
CA ARG A 58 12.49 7.21 -5.21
C ARG A 58 11.02 6.99 -4.84
N VAL A 59 10.23 6.39 -5.74
CA VAL A 59 8.83 6.03 -5.48
C VAL A 59 8.72 5.08 -4.30
N GLY A 60 9.61 4.08 -4.22
CA GLY A 60 9.65 3.16 -3.10
C GLY A 60 9.88 3.85 -1.76
N ARG A 61 10.84 4.79 -1.70
CA ARG A 61 11.10 5.59 -0.49
C ARG A 61 9.91 6.49 -0.12
N GLY A 62 9.28 7.12 -1.11
CA GLY A 62 8.07 7.93 -0.89
C GLY A 62 6.93 7.11 -0.29
N ILE A 63 6.64 5.93 -0.85
CA ILE A 63 5.61 5.03 -0.32
C ILE A 63 5.98 4.53 1.08
N GLN A 64 7.24 4.18 1.34
CA GLN A 64 7.68 3.81 2.70
C GLN A 64 7.41 4.92 3.71
N ARG A 65 7.60 6.18 3.31
CA ARG A 65 7.27 7.33 4.15
C ARG A 65 5.75 7.46 4.38
N LEU A 66 4.93 7.30 3.34
CA LEU A 66 3.47 7.31 3.50
C LEU A 66 2.96 6.20 4.42
N VAL A 67 3.60 5.01 4.39
CA VAL A 67 3.29 3.90 5.30
C VAL A 67 3.71 4.24 6.73
N HIS A 68 4.91 4.79 6.91
CA HIS A 68 5.39 5.26 8.22
C HIS A 68 4.47 6.32 8.82
N ASP A 69 4.00 7.27 8.00
CA ASP A 69 3.13 8.37 8.42
C ASP A 69 1.65 7.93 8.57
N GLY A 70 1.35 6.64 8.33
CA GLY A 70 0.01 6.08 8.52
C GLY A 70 -1.02 6.46 7.45
N LEU A 71 -0.59 7.04 6.32
CA LEU A 71 -1.45 7.38 5.18
C LEU A 71 -1.73 6.18 4.27
N LEU A 72 -0.85 5.18 4.31
CA LEU A 72 -1.00 3.91 3.61
C LEU A 72 -0.75 2.74 4.55
N ILE A 73 -1.46 1.64 4.32
CA ILE A 73 -1.16 0.34 4.93
C ILE A 73 -0.65 -0.60 3.83
N ARG A 74 0.43 -1.33 4.11
CA ARG A 74 0.94 -2.34 3.18
C ARG A 74 0.16 -3.64 3.35
N LEU A 75 -0.47 -4.10 2.27
CA LEU A 75 -1.15 -5.40 2.22
C LEU A 75 -0.25 -6.50 1.66
N GLY A 76 0.62 -6.16 0.70
CA GLY A 76 1.47 -7.12 0.01
C GLY A 76 2.64 -6.47 -0.73
N GLN A 77 3.27 -7.21 -1.65
CA GLN A 77 4.33 -6.65 -2.48
C GLN A 77 3.77 -5.67 -3.50
N GLY A 78 4.02 -4.37 -3.30
CA GLY A 78 3.59 -3.31 -4.22
C GLY A 78 2.09 -2.99 -4.17
N ILE A 79 1.37 -3.53 -3.20
CA ILE A 79 -0.06 -3.33 -2.97
C ILE A 79 -0.24 -2.70 -1.60
N TYR A 80 -0.87 -1.53 -1.61
CA TYR A 80 -1.14 -0.72 -0.43
C TYR A 80 -2.63 -0.37 -0.43
N THR A 81 -3.15 -0.02 0.74
CA THR A 81 -4.49 0.54 0.88
C THR A 81 -4.38 1.91 1.52
N LYS A 82 -5.29 2.81 1.15
CA LYS A 82 -5.54 4.02 1.93
C LYS A 82 -5.97 3.65 3.34
N THR A 83 -5.86 4.63 4.23
CA THR A 83 -6.21 4.48 5.63
C THR A 83 -7.36 5.38 6.02
N CYS A 84 -8.09 4.96 7.05
CA CYS A 84 -9.08 5.77 7.75
C CYS A 84 -8.90 5.61 9.27
N ILE A 85 -9.52 6.50 10.02
CA ILE A 85 -9.57 6.39 11.49
C ILE A 85 -10.76 5.50 11.84
N GLY A 86 -10.49 4.38 12.51
CA GLY A 86 -11.52 3.45 12.92
C GLY A 86 -12.53 4.10 13.86
N PRO A 87 -13.84 3.91 13.67
CA PRO A 87 -14.86 4.60 14.45
C PRO A 87 -14.82 4.22 15.93
N VAL A 88 -14.52 2.95 16.22
CA VAL A 88 -14.50 2.37 17.58
C VAL A 88 -13.11 2.50 18.20
N THR A 89 -12.08 1.99 17.53
CA THR A 89 -10.72 1.90 18.10
C THR A 89 -9.95 3.22 18.06
N LYS A 90 -10.39 4.19 17.24
CA LYS A 90 -9.66 5.42 16.91
C LYS A 90 -8.23 5.17 16.38
N ARG A 91 -7.96 3.96 15.89
CA ARG A 91 -6.69 3.57 15.27
C ARG A 91 -6.77 3.69 13.76
N ILE A 92 -5.61 3.83 13.13
CA ILE A 92 -5.46 3.79 11.67
C ILE A 92 -5.74 2.37 11.19
N ILE A 93 -6.78 2.22 10.37
CA ILE A 93 -7.23 0.94 9.80
C ILE A 93 -7.45 1.10 8.28
N PRO A 94 -7.50 0.00 7.50
CA PRO A 94 -8.07 0.06 6.17
C PRO A 94 -9.56 0.43 6.23
N PRO A 95 -10.10 1.10 5.21
CA PRO A 95 -11.52 1.45 5.16
C PRO A 95 -12.43 0.26 4.88
N ASP A 96 -11.92 -0.78 4.21
CA ASP A 96 -12.67 -1.98 3.83
C ASP A 96 -12.01 -3.26 4.38
N ASP A 97 -12.73 -4.38 4.32
CA ASP A 97 -12.21 -5.68 4.77
C ASP A 97 -11.14 -6.25 3.81
N LEU A 98 -10.32 -7.17 4.33
CA LEU A 98 -9.19 -7.72 3.58
C LEU A 98 -9.60 -8.46 2.29
N VAL A 99 -10.78 -9.08 2.25
CA VAL A 99 -11.27 -9.79 1.05
C VAL A 99 -11.67 -8.78 -0.01
N SER A 100 -12.48 -7.78 0.33
CA SER A 100 -12.90 -6.71 -0.60
C SER A 100 -11.70 -5.96 -1.18
N LEU A 101 -10.75 -5.56 -0.32
CA LEU A 101 -9.48 -4.94 -0.73
C LEU A 101 -8.67 -5.82 -1.67
N THR A 102 -8.69 -7.13 -1.44
CA THR A 102 -7.96 -8.07 -2.29
C THR A 102 -8.62 -8.23 -3.65
N ARG A 103 -9.95 -8.28 -3.71
CA ARG A 103 -10.70 -8.30 -4.97
C ARG A 103 -10.37 -7.06 -5.81
N GLU A 104 -10.46 -5.87 -5.21
CA GLU A 104 -10.08 -4.62 -5.87
C GLU A 104 -8.61 -4.62 -6.32
N ALA A 105 -7.69 -5.10 -5.48
CA ALA A 105 -6.28 -5.18 -5.84
C ALA A 105 -6.03 -6.10 -7.04
N MET A 106 -6.72 -7.25 -7.11
CA MET A 106 -6.60 -8.18 -8.22
C MET A 106 -7.16 -7.58 -9.52
N GLU A 107 -8.33 -6.96 -9.47
CA GLU A 107 -8.92 -6.26 -10.61
C GLU A 107 -7.99 -5.18 -11.15
N ARG A 108 -7.44 -4.33 -10.27
CA ARG A 108 -6.44 -3.33 -10.66
C ARG A 108 -5.20 -4.00 -11.26
N LEU A 109 -4.77 -5.16 -10.78
CA LEU A 109 -3.63 -5.89 -11.37
C LEU A 109 -3.98 -6.58 -12.71
N GLY A 110 -5.20 -6.44 -13.22
CA GLY A 110 -5.66 -7.13 -14.42
C GLY A 110 -5.77 -8.65 -14.19
N ILE A 111 -6.19 -9.03 -12.99
CA ILE A 111 -6.47 -10.41 -12.60
C ILE A 111 -7.97 -10.48 -12.37
N GLY A 112 -8.69 -11.21 -13.22
CA GLY A 112 -10.11 -11.43 -13.05
C GLY A 112 -10.37 -12.13 -11.72
N VAL A 113 -11.40 -11.68 -11.01
CA VAL A 113 -11.84 -12.22 -9.73
C VAL A 113 -13.16 -12.95 -9.96
N GLY A 114 -13.25 -14.17 -9.43
CA GLY A 114 -14.44 -15.02 -9.55
C GLY A 114 -15.18 -15.18 -8.23
N MET A 115 -16.05 -16.19 -8.20
CA MET A 115 -16.65 -16.71 -6.98
C MET A 115 -15.99 -18.04 -6.63
N ASN A 116 -15.64 -18.25 -5.37
CA ASN A 116 -15.17 -19.55 -4.92
C ASN A 116 -16.34 -20.56 -4.85
N TYR A 117 -16.01 -21.84 -4.66
CA TYR A 117 -17.00 -22.92 -4.57
C TYR A 117 -18.15 -22.64 -3.59
N TRP A 118 -17.83 -22.18 -2.38
CA TRP A 118 -18.83 -21.92 -1.33
C TRP A 118 -19.67 -20.68 -1.63
N GLU A 119 -19.07 -19.64 -2.19
CA GLU A 119 -19.80 -18.46 -2.68
C GLU A 119 -20.82 -18.85 -3.75
N LYS A 120 -20.42 -19.68 -4.73
CA LYS A 120 -21.34 -20.16 -5.77
C LYS A 120 -22.53 -20.92 -5.19
N LYS A 121 -22.28 -21.87 -4.29
CA LYS A 121 -23.35 -22.64 -3.63
C LYS A 121 -24.28 -21.77 -2.80
N TYR A 122 -23.73 -20.81 -2.07
CA TYR A 122 -24.50 -19.88 -1.26
C TYR A 122 -25.42 -19.02 -2.14
N PHE A 123 -24.89 -18.43 -3.22
CA PHE A 123 -25.70 -17.64 -4.15
C PHE A 123 -26.72 -18.48 -4.94
N ALA A 124 -26.42 -19.75 -5.21
CA ALA A 124 -27.35 -20.71 -5.81
C ALA A 124 -28.43 -21.21 -4.82
N ARG A 125 -28.39 -20.80 -3.55
CA ARG A 125 -29.27 -21.29 -2.47
C ARG A 125 -29.21 -22.80 -2.26
N GLU A 126 -28.07 -23.41 -2.58
CA GLU A 126 -27.79 -24.83 -2.32
C GLU A 126 -27.24 -25.07 -0.91
N THR A 127 -26.84 -23.99 -0.22
CA THR A 127 -26.40 -24.01 1.18
C THR A 127 -26.86 -22.74 1.88
N ASP A 128 -27.27 -22.90 3.15
CA ASP A 128 -27.54 -21.78 4.05
C ASP A 128 -26.27 -21.31 4.78
N GLN A 129 -25.15 -22.03 4.62
CA GLN A 129 -23.87 -21.63 5.19
C GLN A 129 -23.34 -20.40 4.45
N VAL A 130 -23.31 -19.27 5.16
CA VAL A 130 -22.66 -18.05 4.67
C VAL A 130 -21.16 -18.33 4.49
N PRO A 131 -20.58 -18.07 3.30
CA PRO A 131 -19.16 -18.29 3.07
C PRO A 131 -18.34 -17.36 3.96
N LEU A 132 -17.62 -17.96 4.92
CA LEU A 132 -16.73 -17.26 5.84
C LEU A 132 -15.28 -17.61 5.50
N GLY A 133 -14.40 -16.61 5.51
CA GLY A 133 -12.95 -16.82 5.38
C GLY A 133 -12.24 -15.78 4.52
N PHE A 134 -10.92 -15.93 4.44
CA PHE A 134 -10.03 -15.08 3.65
C PHE A 134 -9.68 -15.77 2.33
N VAL A 135 -10.69 -16.19 1.55
CA VAL A 135 -10.50 -16.93 0.30
C VAL A 135 -10.98 -16.08 -0.87
N VAL A 136 -10.13 -15.90 -1.88
CA VAL A 136 -10.46 -15.15 -3.11
C VAL A 136 -10.21 -16.03 -4.31
N ALA A 137 -11.26 -16.26 -5.10
CA ALA A 137 -11.17 -16.95 -6.38
C ALA A 137 -10.62 -16.02 -7.46
N THR A 138 -9.66 -16.50 -8.22
CA THR A 138 -8.98 -15.74 -9.29
C THR A 138 -8.92 -16.55 -10.57
N MET A 139 -8.99 -15.87 -11.71
CA MET A 139 -8.98 -16.51 -13.04
C MET A 139 -7.60 -17.07 -13.43
N ARG A 140 -6.55 -16.69 -12.71
CA ARG A 140 -5.18 -17.18 -12.92
C ARG A 140 -4.42 -17.27 -11.60
N PRO A 141 -3.40 -18.14 -11.49
CA PRO A 141 -2.67 -18.34 -10.24
C PRO A 141 -2.02 -17.05 -9.72
N VAL A 142 -2.23 -16.76 -8.43
CA VAL A 142 -1.62 -15.62 -7.75
C VAL A 142 -0.59 -16.11 -6.74
N ARG A 143 0.69 -15.78 -6.98
CA ARG A 143 1.80 -16.10 -6.06
C ARG A 143 2.05 -15.04 -4.99
N ARG A 144 1.33 -13.92 -5.03
CA ARG A 144 1.52 -12.82 -4.08
C ARG A 144 0.86 -13.17 -2.75
N LYS A 145 1.53 -12.87 -1.65
CA LYS A 145 0.94 -12.91 -0.31
C LYS A 145 0.33 -11.56 0.02
N LEU A 146 -0.96 -11.55 0.36
CA LEU A 146 -1.67 -10.38 0.89
C LEU A 146 -2.15 -10.70 2.31
N SER A 147 -1.87 -9.79 3.24
CA SER A 147 -2.19 -9.98 4.65
C SER A 147 -2.37 -8.66 5.38
N TRP A 148 -3.28 -8.65 6.35
CA TRP A 148 -3.46 -7.54 7.29
C TRP A 148 -4.15 -8.06 8.56
N GLY A 149 -3.86 -7.45 9.71
CA GLY A 149 -4.54 -7.78 10.97
C GLY A 149 -4.37 -9.23 11.44
N GLY A 150 -3.27 -9.90 11.08
CA GLY A 150 -3.04 -11.32 11.39
C GLY A 150 -3.71 -12.30 10.41
N HIS A 151 -4.51 -11.80 9.48
CA HIS A 151 -5.18 -12.60 8.46
C HIS A 151 -4.40 -12.56 7.15
N THR A 152 -4.40 -13.67 6.42
CA THR A 152 -3.75 -13.82 5.12
C THR A 152 -4.75 -14.40 4.12
N ILE A 153 -4.75 -13.87 2.90
CA ILE A 153 -5.62 -14.37 1.84
C ILE A 153 -5.07 -15.68 1.27
N THR A 154 -5.98 -16.64 1.09
CA THR A 154 -5.79 -17.84 0.30
C THR A 154 -6.39 -17.60 -1.08
N PHE A 155 -5.58 -17.72 -2.12
CA PHE A 155 -6.04 -17.64 -3.49
C PHE A 155 -6.38 -19.04 -4.00
N VAL A 156 -7.55 -19.17 -4.62
CA VAL A 156 -7.99 -20.39 -5.31
C VAL A 156 -8.26 -20.04 -6.78
N LEU A 157 -8.19 -21.04 -7.66
CA LEU A 157 -8.59 -20.82 -9.05
C LEU A 157 -10.12 -20.85 -9.14
N ASP A 158 -10.67 -19.99 -9.99
CA ASP A 158 -12.09 -20.05 -10.29
C ASP A 158 -12.43 -21.38 -10.98
N GLY A 159 -13.36 -22.13 -10.40
CA GLY A 159 -13.77 -23.45 -10.89
C GLY A 159 -13.14 -24.64 -10.16
N GLU A 160 -12.23 -24.40 -9.22
CA GLU A 160 -11.78 -25.38 -8.22
C GLU A 160 -12.66 -25.39 -6.95
#